data_AF-A0A1B8WJE2-F1
#
_entry.id   AF-A0A1B8WJE2-F1
#
_cell.length_a   1.000
_cell.length_b   1.000
_cell.length_c   1.000
_cell.angle_alpha   90.00
_cell.angle_beta   90.00
_cell.angle_gamma   90.00
#
_symmetry.space_group_name_H-M   'P 1'
#
loop_
_entity.id
_entity.type
_entity.pdbx_description
1 polymer ?
#
loop_
_entity_poly.entity_id
_entity_poly.type
_entity_poly.pdbx_seq_one_letter_code
_entity_poly.pdbx_strand_id
1 'polypeptide(L)' 'MLENVDSSYNCSNASHDLPSLLQELEQLELGAQSGQTEEEQQHINRLRNQIHFIRNKCDIPHES' A
#
# COMPACT_ATOMS: atom_id res chain seq x y z
N MET A 1 -2.43 -5.86 5.63
CA MET A 1 -2.78 -4.46 5.95
C MET A 1 -2.30 -3.97 7.33
N LEU A 2 -1.55 -2.87 7.37
CA LEU A 2 -1.30 -2.10 8.60
C LEU A 2 -2.56 -1.28 8.92
N GLU A 3 -3.15 -1.48 10.09
CA GLU A 3 -4.31 -0.67 10.50
C GLU A 3 -3.83 0.76 10.81
N ASN A 4 -3.99 1.67 9.84
CA ASN A 4 -3.68 3.10 9.91
C ASN A 4 -2.18 3.42 10.09
N VAL A 5 -1.52 3.68 8.97
CA VAL A 5 -0.20 4.30 8.99
C VAL A 5 -0.38 5.80 9.30
N ASP A 6 0.01 6.23 10.50
CA ASP A 6 -0.08 7.62 10.93
C ASP A 6 1.30 8.29 11.04
N SER A 7 1.33 9.56 11.44
CA SER A 7 2.55 10.33 11.69
C SER A 7 3.55 9.67 12.65
N SER A 8 3.15 8.68 13.45
CA SER A 8 4.01 7.91 14.34
C SER A 8 4.76 6.74 13.67
N TYR A 9 4.48 6.45 12.40
CA TYR A 9 5.08 5.31 11.69
C TYR A 9 6.62 5.31 11.71
N ASN A 10 7.21 4.16 12.02
CA ASN A 10 8.67 3.99 12.09
C ASN A 10 9.23 3.58 10.73
N CYS A 11 10.02 4.45 10.11
CA CYS A 11 10.63 4.21 8.80
C CYS A 11 11.60 3.01 8.75
N SER A 12 12.11 2.54 9.88
CA SER A 12 12.88 1.29 9.94
C SER A 12 12.06 0.06 9.53
N ASN A 13 10.72 0.14 9.58
CA ASN A 13 9.84 -0.94 9.14
C ASN A 13 9.57 -0.90 7.63
N ALA A 14 9.86 0.22 6.96
CA ALA A 14 9.49 0.43 5.56
C ALA A 14 10.13 -0.58 4.60
N SER A 15 11.33 -1.06 4.92
CA SER A 15 12.01 -2.11 4.13
C SER A 15 11.28 -3.45 4.15
N HIS A 16 10.43 -3.71 5.14
CA HIS A 16 9.62 -4.91 5.24
C HIS A 16 8.17 -4.65 4.80
N ASP A 17 7.58 -3.55 5.26
CA ASP A 17 6.18 -3.24 5.04
C ASP A 17 5.90 -2.83 3.58
N LEU A 18 6.77 -2.02 2.97
CA LEU A 18 6.54 -1.47 1.64
C LEU A 18 6.48 -2.58 0.56
N PRO A 19 7.42 -3.56 0.51
CA PRO A 19 7.29 -4.69 -0.41
C PRO A 19 6.02 -5.51 -0.18
N SER A 20 5.64 -5.74 1.09
CA SER A 20 4.43 -6.49 1.42
C SER A 20 3.16 -5.78 0.93
N LEU A 21 3.08 -4.45 1.13
CA LEU A 21 1.95 -3.64 0.67
C LEU A 21 1.88 -3.58 -0.86
N LEU A 22 3.03 -3.52 -1.54
CA LEU A 22 3.10 -3.55 -3.00
C LEU A 22 2.64 -4.90 -3.57
N GLN A 23 3.05 -6.02 -2.97
CA GLN A 23 2.56 -7.34 -3.36
C GLN A 23 1.06 -7.49 -3.12
N GLU A 24 0.55 -7.03 -1.97
CA GLU A 24 -0.89 -7.08 -1.65
C GLU A 24 -1.70 -6.26 -2.68
N LEU A 25 -1.19 -5.08 -3.05
CA LEU A 25 -1.79 -4.22 -4.08
C LEU A 25 -1.79 -4.92 -5.45
N GLU A 26 -0.65 -5.47 -5.88
CA GLU A 26 -0.54 -6.15 -7.17
C GLU A 26 -1.48 -7.37 -7.25
N GLN A 27 -1.58 -8.17 -6.18
CA GLN A 27 -2.48 -9.31 -6.14
C GLN A 27 -3.95 -8.91 -6.30
N LEU A 28 -4.38 -7.83 -5.65
CA LEU A 28 -5.74 -7.31 -5.78
C LEU A 28 -5.99 -6.70 -7.17
N GLU A 29 -5.01 -6.01 -7.75
CA GLU A 29 -5.10 -5.45 -9.11
C GLU A 29 -5.10 -6.54 -10.20
N LEU A 30 -4.39 -7.65 -9.99
CA LEU A 30 -4.42 -8.79 -10.92
C LEU A 30 -5.74 -9.58 -10.82
N GLY A 31 -6.29 -9.73 -9.62
CA GLY A 31 -7.61 -10.33 -9.40
C GLY A 31 -8.77 -9.50 -9.97
N ALA A 32 -8.55 -8.19 -10.14
CA ALA A 32 -9.54 -7.21 -10.57
C ALA A 32 -10.08 -7.37 -12.00
N GLN A 33 -9.46 -8.22 -12.83
CA GLN A 33 -9.73 -8.30 -14.27
C GLN A 33 -11.18 -8.73 -14.62
N SER A 34 -11.99 -9.14 -13.63
CA SER A 34 -13.35 -9.64 -13.81
C SER A 34 -14.36 -9.02 -12.82
N GLY A 35 -14.47 -7.69 -12.81
CA GLY A 35 -15.53 -7.00 -12.05
C GLY A 35 -15.22 -6.87 -10.56
N GLN A 36 -14.47 -5.83 -10.20
CA GLN A 36 -14.19 -5.51 -8.81
C GLN A 36 -15.44 -5.09 -8.05
N THR A 37 -15.63 -5.66 -6.88
CA THR A 37 -16.57 -5.16 -5.88
C THR A 37 -16.12 -3.79 -5.36
N GLU A 38 -17.06 -2.99 -4.84
CA GLU A 38 -16.74 -1.72 -4.18
C GLU A 38 -15.78 -1.92 -3.00
N GLU A 39 -15.89 -3.05 -2.30
CA GLU A 39 -15.02 -3.41 -1.18
C GLU A 39 -13.57 -3.63 -1.63
N GLU A 40 -13.36 -4.32 -2.77
CA GLU A 40 -12.02 -4.51 -3.35
C GLU A 40 -11.40 -3.18 -3.81
N GLN A 41 -12.19 -2.31 -4.43
CA GLN A 41 -11.72 -0.98 -4.82
C GLN A 41 -11.34 -0.13 -3.60
N GLN A 42 -12.13 -0.18 -2.53
CA GLN A 42 -11.79 0.47 -1.27
C GLN A 42 -10.51 -0.09 -0.66
N HIS A 43 -10.31 -1.41 -0.71
CA HIS A 43 -9.10 -2.05 -0.23
C HIS A 43 -7.88 -1.53 -1.00
N ILE A 44 -7.92 -1.57 -2.33
CA ILE A 44 -6.86 -1.05 -3.21
C ILE A 44 -6.54 0.41 -2.88
N ASN A 45 -7.56 1.26 -2.75
CA ASN A 45 -7.37 2.67 -2.42
C ASN A 45 -6.67 2.86 -1.07
N ARG A 46 -7.04 2.07 -0.06
CA ARG A 46 -6.36 2.10 1.25
C ARG A 46 -4.90 1.65 1.15
N LEU A 47 -4.57 0.63 0.35
CA LEU A 47 -3.18 0.21 0.15
C LEU A 47 -2.36 1.29 -0.56
N ARG A 48 -2.90 1.88 -1.63
CA ARG A 48 -2.23 2.97 -2.37
C ARG A 48 -1.94 4.16 -1.47
N ASN A 49 -2.89 4.54 -0.61
CA ASN A 49 -2.69 5.61 0.36
C ASN A 49 -1.58 5.29 1.37
N GLN A 50 -1.52 4.05 1.88
CA GLN A 50 -0.47 3.62 2.80
C GLN A 50 0.91 3.62 2.15
N ILE A 51 1.02 3.07 0.94
CA ILE A 51 2.27 3.05 0.16
C ILE A 51 2.76 4.49 -0.07
N HIS A 52 1.87 5.37 -0.52
CA HIS A 52 2.19 6.78 -0.75
C HIS A 52 2.62 7.48 0.54
N PHE A 53 1.92 7.24 1.64
CA PHE A 53 2.28 7.80 2.94
C PHE A 53 3.67 7.34 3.40
N ILE A 54 3.96 6.04 3.37
CA ILE A 54 5.25 5.48 3.78
C ILE A 54 6.38 6.06 2.91
N ARG A 55 6.18 6.12 1.59
CA ARG A 55 7.17 6.69 0.66
C ARG A 55 7.48 8.14 0.99
N ASN A 56 6.45 8.97 1.16
CA ASN A 56 6.65 10.39 1.47
C ASN A 56 7.25 10.60 2.86
N LYS A 57 6.79 9.85 3.87
CA LYS A 57 7.28 10.01 5.25
C LYS A 57 8.74 9.61 5.40
N CYS A 58 9.16 8.58 4.67
CA CYS A 58 10.48 7.99 4.79
C CYS A 58 11.43 8.40 3.66
N ASP A 59 11.04 9.38 2.84
CA ASP A 59 11.78 9.87 1.67
C ASP A 59 12.25 8.74 0.73
N ILE A 60 11.42 7.71 0.57
CA ILE A 60 11.74 6.55 -0.27
C ILE A 60 11.34 6.88 -1.72
N PRO A 61 12.29 6.83 -2.68
CA PRO A 61 11.98 7.12 -4.07
C PRO A 61 10.98 6.12 -4.66
N HIS A 62 10.14 6.61 -5.57
CA HIS A 62 9.28 5.76 -6.38
C HIS A 62 10.15 5.13 -7.47
N GLU A 63 10.41 3.82 -7.42
CA GLU A 63 10.90 3.13 -8.61
C GLU A 63 9.80 3.22 -9.68
N SER A 64 10.19 3.78 -10.84
CA SER A 64 9.33 4.03 -12.00
C SER A 64 9.41 2.86 -12.98
#